data_AF-A0A3M2EC54-F1
#
_entry.id   AF-A0A3M2EC54-F1
#
_cell.length_a   1.000
_cell.length_b   1.000
_cell.length_c   1.000
_cell.angle_alpha   90.00
_cell.angle_beta   90.00
_cell.angle_gamma   90.00
#
_symmetry.space_group_name_H-M   'P 1'
#
loop_
_entity.id
_entity.type
_entity.pdbx_description
1 polymer ?
#
loop_
_entity_poly.entity_id
_entity_poly.type
_entity_poly.pdbx_seq_one_letter_code
_entity_poly.pdbx_strand_id
1 'polypeptide(L)' 'MREILVYAISGLGALFIFGYSVHIFIGGMVSEESEIAAIAVVELLALAAIGWMVRDVVRRRGR' A
#
# COMPACT_ATOMS: atom_id res chain seq x y z
N MET A 1 -10.04 19.72 1.64
CA MET A 1 -10.45 18.83 0.52
C MET A 1 -9.30 18.49 -0.43
N ARG A 2 -8.51 19.48 -0.91
CA ARG A 2 -7.34 19.21 -1.78
C ARG A 2 -6.30 18.24 -1.19
N GLU A 3 -5.98 18.36 0.10
CA GLU A 3 -4.97 17.50 0.74
C GLU A 3 -5.38 16.03 0.83
N ILE A 4 -6.67 15.75 1.05
CA ILE A 4 -7.18 14.37 1.10
C ILE A 4 -7.02 13.68 -0.26
N LEU A 5 -7.22 14.42 -1.36
CA LEU A 5 -7.01 13.89 -2.71
C LEU A 5 -5.53 13.57 -2.96
N VAL A 6 -4.63 14.43 -2.50
CA VAL A 6 -3.19 14.17 -2.58
C VAL A 6 -2.82 12.92 -1.78
N TYR A 7 -3.28 12.79 -0.53
CA TYR A 7 -3.02 11.60 0.28
C TYR A 7 -3.61 10.33 -0.31
N ALA A 8 -4.82 10.40 -0.89
CA ALA A 8 -5.44 9.26 -1.54
C ALA A 8 -4.64 8.81 -2.78
N ILE A 9 -4.26 9.76 -3.64
CA ILE A 9 -3.47 9.46 -4.85
C ILE A 9 -2.09 8.91 -4.47
N SER A 10 -1.40 9.52 -3.50
CA SER A 10 -0.11 9.05 -3.01
C SER A 10 -0.22 7.66 -2.37
N GLY A 11 -1.27 7.41 -1.58
CA GLY A 11 -1.52 6.11 -0.96
C GLY A 11 -1.78 5.01 -2.00
N LEU A 12 -2.61 5.29 -3.00
CA LEU A 12 -2.85 4.38 -4.13
C LEU A 12 -1.56 4.11 -4.90
N GLY A 13 -0.80 5.15 -5.24
CA GLY A 13 0.49 5.01 -5.90
C GLY A 13 1.46 4.14 -5.10
N ALA A 14 1.52 4.30 -3.78
CA ALA A 14 2.35 3.47 -2.92
C ALA A 14 1.93 1.99 -2.95
N LEU A 15 0.63 1.69 -2.93
CA LEU A 15 0.13 0.30 -3.03
C LEU A 15 0.55 -0.34 -4.36
N PHE A 16 0.30 0.35 -5.49
CA PHE A 16 0.71 -0.14 -6.81
C PHE A 16 2.23 -0.36 -6.91
N ILE A 17 3.04 0.57 -6.38
CA ILE A 17 4.50 0.44 -6.37
C ILE A 17 4.92 -0.77 -5.55
N PHE A 18 4.30 -1.02 -4.38
CA PHE A 18 4.62 -2.20 -3.57
C PHE A 18 4.25 -3.50 -4.28
N GLY A 19 3.03 -3.62 -4.81
CA GLY A 19 2.61 -4.81 -5.54
C GLY A 19 3.53 -5.09 -6.74
N TYR A 20 3.84 -4.06 -7.53
CA TYR A 20 4.74 -4.19 -8.68
C TYR A 20 6.19 -4.51 -8.26
N SER A 21 6.65 -3.97 -7.12
CA SER A 21 7.97 -4.32 -6.59
C SER A 21 8.05 -5.81 -6.27
N VAL A 22 7.03 -6.37 -5.61
CA VAL A 22 6.97 -7.81 -5.34
C VAL A 22 6.96 -8.60 -6.64
N HIS A 23 6.16 -8.20 -7.63
CA HIS A 23 6.16 -8.83 -8.97
C HIS A 23 7.55 -8.83 -9.62
N ILE A 24 8.29 -7.72 -9.58
CA ILE A 24 9.67 -7.68 -10.11
C ILE A 24 10.61 -8.60 -9.29
N PHE A 25 10.45 -8.61 -7.96
CA PHE A 25 11.35 -9.33 -7.07
C PHE A 25 11.19 -10.85 -7.12
N ILE A 26 9.97 -11.36 -7.28
CA ILE A 26 9.69 -12.81 -7.21
C ILE A 26 8.96 -13.36 -8.45
N GLY A 27 8.56 -12.51 -9.38
CA GLY A 27 7.83 -12.90 -10.58
C GLY A 27 8.61 -13.87 -11.45
N GLY A 28 7.94 -14.92 -11.89
CA GLY A 28 8.54 -16.01 -12.65
C GLY A 28 9.50 -16.92 -11.86
N MET A 29 9.77 -16.64 -10.57
CA MET A 29 10.53 -17.52 -9.68
C MET A 29 9.63 -18.43 -8.82
N VAL A 30 8.34 -18.11 -8.72
CA VAL A 30 7.34 -18.87 -7.97
C VAL A 30 6.12 -19.15 -8.84
N SER A 31 5.20 -20.01 -8.38
CA SER A 31 3.91 -20.19 -9.05
C SER A 31 3.08 -18.91 -9.00
N GLU A 32 2.23 -18.70 -10.01
CA GLU A 32 1.34 -17.53 -10.09
C GLU A 32 0.49 -17.36 -8.82
N GLU A 33 -0.03 -18.47 -8.27
CA GLU A 33 -0.78 -18.46 -7.01
C GLU A 33 0.05 -17.96 -5.83
N SER A 34 1.32 -18.38 -5.73
CA SER A 34 2.23 -17.95 -4.65
C SER A 34 2.60 -16.48 -4.79
N GLU A 35 2.79 -16.02 -6.02
CA GLU A 35 3.09 -14.64 -6.33
C GLU A 35 1.93 -13.71 -5.96
N ILE A 36 0.71 -14.06 -6.38
CA ILE A 36 -0.51 -13.31 -6.04
C ILE A 36 -0.70 -13.28 -4.51
N ALA A 37 -0.49 -14.40 -3.83
CA ALA A 37 -0.58 -14.46 -2.37
C ALA A 37 0.45 -13.54 -1.69
N ALA A 38 1.69 -13.53 -2.17
CA ALA A 38 2.74 -12.66 -1.64
C ALA A 38 2.42 -11.17 -1.87
N ILE A 39 1.97 -10.80 -3.08
CA ILE A 39 1.53 -9.43 -3.40
C ILE A 39 0.39 -9.02 -2.47
N ALA A 40 -0.63 -9.88 -2.31
CA ALA A 40 -1.78 -9.58 -1.45
C ALA A 40 -1.38 -9.37 0.02
N VAL A 41 -0.48 -10.20 0.56
CA VAL A 41 0.03 -10.04 1.93
C VAL A 41 0.76 -8.70 2.08
N VAL A 42 1.65 -8.36 1.14
CA VAL A 42 2.41 -7.10 1.19
C VAL A 42 1.49 -5.89 1.07
N GLU A 43 0.53 -5.91 0.15
CA GLU A 43 -0.43 -4.81 -0.01
C GLU A 43 -1.33 -4.64 1.22
N LEU A 44 -1.78 -5.73 1.86
CA LEU A 44 -2.56 -5.65 3.10
C LEU A 44 -1.76 -4.99 4.24
N LEU A 45 -0.48 -5.34 4.38
CA LEU A 45 0.41 -4.73 5.37
C LEU A 45 0.64 -3.24 5.05
N ALA A 46 0.88 -2.90 3.78
CA ALA A 46 1.05 -1.52 3.34
C ALA A 46 -0.22 -0.69 3.59
N LEU A 47 -1.40 -1.24 3.26
CA LEU A 47 -2.70 -0.60 3.50
C LEU A 47 -2.93 -0.36 5.00
N ALA A 48 -2.62 -1.34 5.85
CA ALA A 48 -2.73 -1.20 7.30
C ALA A 48 -1.80 -0.10 7.84
N ALA A 49 -0.56 -0.04 7.37
CA ALA A 49 0.41 1.00 7.75
C ALA A 49 -0.05 2.40 7.31
N ILE A 50 -0.47 2.56 6.05
CA ILE A 50 -1.00 3.83 5.52
C ILE A 50 -2.24 4.26 6.31
N GLY A 51 -3.18 3.34 6.56
CA GLY A 51 -4.39 3.62 7.34
C GLY A 51 -4.07 4.07 8.77
N TRP A 52 -3.06 3.46 9.41
CA TRP A 52 -2.59 3.89 10.73
C TRP A 52 -1.97 5.29 10.71
N MET A 53 -1.15 5.60 9.70
CA MET A 53 -0.56 6.94 9.52
C MET A 53 -1.65 8.00 9.27
N VAL A 54 -2.63 7.71 8.41
CA VAL A 54 -3.75 8.62 8.15
C VAL A 54 -4.55 8.89 9.42
N ARG A 55 -4.83 7.85 10.21
CA ARG A 55 -5.50 7.99 11.51
C ARG A 55 -4.71 8.88 12.47
N ASP A 56 -3.40 8.73 12.52
CA ASP A 56 -2.51 9.56 13.35
C ASP A 56 -2.53 11.03 12.91
N VAL A 57 -2.41 11.30 11.60
CA VAL A 57 -2.49 12.66 11.04
C VAL A 57 -3.82 13.34 11.38
N VAL A 58 -4.94 12.64 11.20
CA VAL A 58 -6.27 13.17 11.50
C VAL A 58 -6.41 13.47 13.00
N ARG A 59 -5.90 12.59 13.87
CA ARG A 59 -5.94 12.79 15.34
C ARG A 59 -5.10 13.97 15.80
N ARG A 60 -3.93 14.20 15.20
CA ARG A 60 -3.01 15.27 15.60
C ARG A 60 -3.43 16.64 15.06
N ARG A 61 -4.07 16.69 13.89
CA ARG A 61 -4.58 17.95 13.29
C ARG A 61 -5.94 18.40 13.84
N GLY A 62 -6.66 17.51 14.51
CA GLY A 62 -7.94 17.83 15.19
C GLY A 62 -7.79 18.34 16.63
N ARG A 63 -6.56 18.47 17.13
CA ARG A 63 -6.19 19.15 18.38
C ARG A 63 -5.44 20.42 18.04
#